data_AF-A0A2U1IX49-F1
#
_entry.id   AF-A0A2U1IX49-F1
#
_cell.length_a   1.000
_cell.length_b   1.000
_cell.length_c   1.000
_cell.angle_alpha   90.00
_cell.angle_beta   90.00
_cell.angle_gamma   90.00
#
_symmetry.space_group_name_H-M   'P 1'
#
loop_
_entity.id
_entity.type
_entity.pdbx_description
1 polymer ?
#
loop_
_entity_poly.entity_id
_entity_poly.type
_entity_poly.pdbx_seq_one_letter_code
_entity_poly.pdbx_strand_id
1 'polypeptide(L)'
;MLPLACLNQAVKLATLQISTNTSYNNFKSYVRTSSKAKLLHIDGTFKLIKGNYLVIFAGVSNVNQSFVPTAIAIVSNDTEASYVWFLNTILKEIKRYNLSWNIENVVADSAQ
;
A
#
# COMPACT_ATOMS: atom_id res chain seq x y z
N MET A 1 23.72 10.73 -10.71
CA MET A 1 23.53 10.60 -9.25
C MET A 1 22.37 11.53 -8.89
N LEU A 2 21.15 11.01 -8.78
CA LEU A 2 19.98 11.82 -8.42
C LEU A 2 20.04 12.11 -6.91
N PRO A 3 19.77 13.35 -6.46
CA PRO A 3 19.90 13.73 -5.07
C PRO A 3 18.93 12.95 -4.18
N LEU A 4 19.37 12.59 -2.97
CA LEU A 4 18.60 11.86 -1.93
C LEU A 4 17.21 12.49 -1.64
N ALA A 5 17.01 13.76 -1.98
CA ALA A 5 15.74 14.47 -1.87
C ALA A 5 14.65 13.96 -2.84
N CYS A 6 15.01 13.36 -3.98
CA CYS A 6 14.05 12.82 -4.95
C CYS A 6 13.50 11.43 -4.57
N LEU A 7 14.18 10.68 -3.69
CA LEU A 7 13.70 9.35 -3.25
C LEU A 7 12.60 9.42 -2.19
N ASN A 8 12.54 10.52 -1.42
CA ASN A 8 11.56 10.68 -0.34
C ASN A 8 10.14 11.04 -0.81
N GLN A 9 9.86 11.00 -2.13
CA GLN A 9 8.60 11.42 -2.71
C GLN A 9 8.04 10.42 -3.73
N ALA A 10 7.71 9.19 -3.32
CA ALA A 10 6.80 8.37 -4.12
C ALA A 10 6.13 7.22 -3.35
N VAL A 11 5.59 7.45 -2.14
CA VAL A 11 4.36 6.73 -1.78
C VAL A 11 3.21 7.54 -2.35
N LYS A 12 2.98 7.35 -3.64
CA LYS A 12 1.63 7.56 -4.14
C LYS A 12 0.90 6.31 -3.67
N LEU A 13 0.27 6.36 -2.49
CA LEU A 13 -0.95 5.58 -2.32
C LEU A 13 -1.73 5.82 -3.61
N ALA A 14 -2.41 4.82 -4.14
CA ALA A 14 -3.44 5.11 -5.11
C ALA A 14 -4.57 5.88 -4.39
N THR A 15 -4.28 7.09 -3.88
CA THR A 15 -5.17 8.22 -3.86
C THR A 15 -5.46 8.50 -5.33
N LEU A 16 -6.39 7.70 -5.84
CA LEU A 16 -7.28 8.09 -6.90
C LEU A 16 -7.82 9.46 -6.49
N GLN A 17 -7.16 10.53 -6.94
CA GLN A 17 -7.69 11.89 -6.87
C GLN A 17 -8.92 11.90 -7.77
N ILE A 18 -10.07 11.57 -7.20
CA ILE A 18 -11.34 11.61 -7.92
C ILE A 18 -12.12 12.79 -7.35
N SER A 19 -12.17 13.87 -8.12
CA SER A 19 -12.70 15.17 -7.74
C SER A 19 -14.24 15.24 -7.81
N THR A 20 -14.95 14.41 -7.04
CA THR A 20 -16.41 14.57 -6.82
C THR A 20 -16.82 14.07 -5.43
N ASN A 21 -17.81 14.71 -4.79
CA ASN A 21 -18.35 14.30 -3.47
C ASN A 21 -18.81 12.82 -3.45
N THR A 22 -19.32 12.32 -4.58
CA THR A 22 -19.66 10.90 -4.79
C THR A 22 -18.45 10.00 -4.62
N SER A 23 -17.28 10.45 -5.07
CA SER A 23 -16.05 9.69 -5.00
C SER A 23 -15.39 9.69 -3.63
N TYR A 24 -15.56 10.76 -2.84
CA TYR A 24 -15.14 10.76 -1.43
C TYR A 24 -15.91 9.71 -0.61
N ASN A 25 -17.23 9.60 -0.83
CA ASN A 25 -18.04 8.56 -0.17
C ASN A 25 -17.68 7.15 -0.62
N ASN A 26 -17.42 6.96 -1.92
CA ASN A 26 -16.93 5.69 -2.46
C ASN A 26 -15.56 5.32 -1.88
N PHE A 27 -14.65 6.29 -1.76
CA PHE A 27 -13.35 6.11 -1.12
C PHE A 27 -13.47 5.73 0.35
N LYS A 28 -14.31 6.43 1.12
CA LYS A 28 -14.57 6.11 2.53
C LYS A 28 -15.17 4.71 2.70
N SER A 29 -16.06 4.30 1.79
CA SER A 29 -16.62 2.94 1.75
C SER A 29 -15.55 1.89 1.40
N TYR A 30 -14.65 2.21 0.47
CA TYR A 30 -13.54 1.36 0.08
C TYR A 30 -12.58 1.13 1.24
N VAL A 31 -12.09 2.20 1.88
CA VAL A 31 -11.16 2.10 3.02
C VAL A 31 -11.83 1.36 4.19
N ARG A 32 -13.13 1.56 4.43
CA ARG A 32 -13.90 0.79 5.43
C ARG A 32 -14.01 -0.69 5.10
N THR A 33 -14.15 -1.04 3.83
CA THR A 33 -14.19 -2.44 3.41
C THR A 33 -12.81 -3.07 3.58
N SER A 34 -11.75 -2.37 3.18
CA SER A 34 -10.37 -2.83 3.36
C SER A 34 -9.95 -2.91 4.82
N SER A 35 -10.48 -2.07 5.70
CA SER A 35 -10.17 -2.09 7.13
C SER A 35 -10.77 -3.31 7.85
N LYS A 36 -11.84 -3.90 7.29
CA LYS A 36 -12.48 -5.13 7.79
C LYS A 36 -11.84 -6.41 7.24
N ALA A 37 -10.95 -6.30 6.25
CA ALA A 37 -10.26 -7.46 5.72
C ALA A 37 -9.35 -8.06 6.80
N LYS A 38 -9.28 -9.40 6.81
CA LYS A 38 -8.44 -10.17 7.74
C LYS A 38 -7.14 -10.66 7.11
N LEU A 39 -7.08 -10.64 5.78
CA LEU A 39 -5.97 -11.15 4.99
C LEU A 39 -5.33 -9.99 4.22
N LEU A 40 -4.05 -9.76 4.50
CA LEU A 40 -3.20 -8.81 3.79
C LEU A 40 -2.25 -9.57 2.88
N HIS A 41 -2.16 -9.15 1.63
CA HIS A 41 -1.19 -9.62 0.67
C HIS A 41 -0.15 -8.52 0.46
N ILE A 42 1.13 -8.86 0.53
CA ILE A 42 2.24 -7.94 0.29
C ILE A 42 3.23 -8.63 -0.63
N ASP A 43 3.65 -7.95 -1.68
CA ASP A 43 4.66 -8.48 -2.58
C ASP A 43 5.44 -7.34 -3.24
N GLY A 44 6.68 -7.65 -3.63
CA GLY A 44 7.64 -6.76 -4.28
C GLY A 44 8.07 -7.36 -5.60
N THR A 45 7.46 -6.96 -6.71
CA THR A 45 7.48 -7.80 -7.92
C THR A 45 8.30 -7.23 -9.10
N PHE A 46 8.59 -5.91 -9.13
CA PHE A 46 9.32 -5.30 -10.26
C PHE A 46 10.42 -4.33 -9.83
N LYS A 47 11.59 -4.45 -10.48
CA LYS A 47 12.58 -3.37 -10.54
C LYS A 47 12.28 -2.48 -11.74
N LEU A 48 11.95 -1.21 -11.52
CA LEU A 48 11.80 -0.25 -12.61
C LEU A 48 13.15 -0.10 -13.34
N ILE A 49 13.16 -0.46 -14.63
CA ILE A 49 14.37 -0.67 -15.47
C ILE A 49 15.33 0.52 -15.44
N LYS A 50 14.81 1.76 -15.34
CA LYS A 50 15.63 2.95 -15.07
C LYS A 50 15.76 3.16 -13.56
N GLY A 51 16.83 2.62 -12.98
CA GLY A 51 17.27 2.96 -11.62
C GLY A 51 17.16 1.85 -10.57
N ASN A 52 16.75 0.64 -10.95
CA ASN A 52 16.69 -0.53 -10.05
C ASN A 52 15.79 -0.33 -8.81
N TYR A 53 14.74 0.48 -8.93
CA TYR A 53 13.79 0.70 -7.83
C TYR A 53 12.80 -0.45 -7.71
N LEU A 54 12.66 -1.02 -6.53
CA LEU A 54 11.65 -2.02 -6.20
C LEU A 54 10.27 -1.36 -6.08
N VAL A 55 9.27 -1.99 -6.67
CA VAL A 55 7.86 -1.65 -6.47
C VAL A 55 7.26 -2.61 -5.45
N ILE A 56 6.91 -2.09 -4.27
CA ILE A 56 6.18 -2.82 -3.24
C ILE A 56 4.69 -2.53 -3.41
N PHE A 57 3.85 -3.54 -3.38
CA PHE A 57 2.40 -3.37 -3.34
C PHE A 57 1.78 -4.12 -2.17
N ALA A 58 0.67 -3.60 -1.66
CA ALA A 58 -0.17 -4.25 -0.68
C ALA A 58 -1.62 -4.21 -1.14
N GLY A 59 -2.33 -5.30 -0.89
CA GLY A 59 -3.76 -5.38 -1.09
C GLY A 59 -4.41 -6.39 -0.17
N VAL A 60 -5.71 -6.33 -0.07
CA VAL A 60 -6.46 -7.19 0.85
C VAL A 60 -7.44 -8.06 0.08
N SER A 61 -7.77 -9.23 0.62
CA SER A 61 -8.89 -10.02 0.09
C SER A 61 -10.20 -9.52 0.71
N ASN A 62 -11.17 -9.20 -0.14
CA ASN A 62 -12.53 -8.93 0.32
C ASN A 62 -13.29 -10.25 0.60
N VAL A 63 -14.52 -10.12 1.14
CA VAL A 63 -15.40 -11.27 1.42
C VAL A 63 -15.78 -12.10 0.18
N ASN A 64 -15.62 -11.53 -1.02
CA ASN A 64 -15.85 -12.19 -2.30
C ASN A 64 -14.57 -12.80 -2.88
N GLN A 65 -13.53 -12.97 -2.07
CA GLN A 65 -12.22 -13.53 -2.46
C GLN A 65 -11.51 -12.74 -3.57
N SER A 66 -11.93 -11.51 -3.85
CA SER A 66 -11.28 -10.64 -4.82
C SER A 66 -10.13 -9.89 -4.15
N PHE A 67 -9.02 -9.74 -4.88
CA PHE A 67 -7.90 -8.90 -4.46
C PHE A 67 -8.25 -7.42 -4.65
N VAL A 68 -8.00 -6.62 -3.61
CA VAL A 68 -8.32 -5.20 -3.54
C VAL A 68 -7.04 -4.41 -3.28
N PRO A 69 -6.45 -3.76 -4.30
CA PRO A 69 -5.20 -3.01 -4.15
C PRO A 69 -5.35 -1.86 -3.16
N THR A 70 -4.53 -1.83 -2.11
CA THR A 70 -4.67 -0.84 -1.02
C THR A 70 -3.55 0.19 -1.06
N ALA A 71 -2.33 -0.20 -1.39
CA ALA A 71 -1.19 0.70 -1.47
C ALA A 71 -0.12 0.21 -2.44
N ILE A 72 0.66 1.15 -2.95
CA ILE A 72 1.84 0.92 -3.77
C ILE A 72 2.94 1.90 -3.34
N ALA A 73 4.18 1.45 -3.33
CA ALA A 73 5.35 2.27 -3.05
C ALA A 73 6.49 1.89 -3.98
N ILE A 74 7.31 2.89 -4.31
CA ILE A 74 8.56 2.70 -5.06
C ILE A 74 9.70 2.97 -4.09
N VAL A 75 10.56 1.99 -3.87
CA VAL A 75 11.70 2.07 -2.95
C VAL A 75 13.00 1.73 -3.66
N SER A 76 14.11 2.21 -3.15
CA SER A 76 15.44 1.98 -3.75
C SER A 76 16.01 0.57 -3.54
N ASN A 77 15.49 -0.16 -2.56
CA ASN A 77 16.10 -1.38 -2.07
C ASN A 77 15.04 -2.32 -1.48
N ASP A 78 15.26 -3.61 -1.71
CA ASP A 78 14.49 -4.71 -1.14
C ASP A 78 15.06 -5.06 0.23
N THR A 79 14.56 -4.40 1.27
CA THR A 79 15.03 -4.60 2.65
C THR A 79 13.86 -4.58 3.60
N GLU A 80 14.00 -5.26 4.73
CA GLU A 80 13.00 -5.24 5.81
C GLU A 80 12.57 -3.81 6.17
N ALA A 81 13.52 -2.87 6.25
CA ALA A 81 13.24 -1.47 6.55
C ALA A 81 12.27 -0.82 5.55
N SER A 82 12.35 -1.18 4.26
CA SER A 82 11.44 -0.70 3.21
C SER A 82 10.01 -1.19 3.45
N TYR A 83 9.84 -2.47 3.82
CA TYR A 83 8.52 -3.04 4.12
C TYR A 83 7.94 -2.50 5.43
N VAL A 84 8.76 -2.37 6.49
CA VAL A 84 8.33 -1.79 7.77
C VAL A 84 7.88 -0.34 7.58
N TRP A 85 8.64 0.46 6.84
CA TRP A 85 8.25 1.83 6.51
C TRP A 85 6.93 1.88 5.71
N PHE A 86 6.78 1.01 4.71
CA PHE A 86 5.58 0.93 3.88
C PHE A 86 4.35 0.59 4.71
N LEU A 87 4.43 -0.45 5.56
CA LEU A 87 3.34 -0.86 6.45
C LEU A 87 2.98 0.22 7.47
N ASN A 88 3.98 0.85 8.10
CA ASN A 88 3.75 1.96 9.02
C ASN A 88 3.05 3.15 8.34
N THR A 89 3.37 3.40 7.07
CA THR A 89 2.73 4.45 6.28
C THR A 89 1.25 4.12 6.05
N ILE A 90 0.93 2.88 5.66
CA ILE A 90 -0.47 2.46 5.49
C ILE A 90 -1.24 2.58 6.81
N LEU A 91 -0.67 2.10 7.92
CA LEU A 91 -1.29 2.20 9.25
C LEU A 91 -1.56 3.65 9.65
N LYS A 92 -0.62 4.56 9.38
CA LYS A 92 -0.78 6.00 9.65
C LYS A 92 -1.92 6.60 8.82
N GLU A 93 -2.04 6.24 7.55
CA GLU A 93 -3.15 6.72 6.70
C GLU A 93 -4.50 6.17 7.14
N ILE A 94 -4.60 4.88 7.48
CA ILE A 94 -5.85 4.29 8.00
C ILE A 94 -6.29 4.98 9.29
N LYS A 95 -5.35 5.26 10.20
CA LYS A 95 -5.61 6.00 11.44
C LYS A 95 -6.14 7.41 11.21
N ARG A 96 -5.69 8.11 10.15
CA ARG A 96 -6.22 9.46 9.80
C ARG A 96 -7.71 9.46 9.48
N TYR A 97 -8.28 8.31 9.09
CA TYR A 97 -9.70 8.15 8.84
C TYR A 97 -10.49 7.58 10.03
N ASN A 98 -9.88 7.53 11.23
CA ASN A 98 -10.44 6.89 12.43
C ASN A 98 -10.84 5.42 12.20
N LEU A 99 -10.05 4.72 11.39
CA LEU A 99 -10.22 3.29 11.15
C LEU A 99 -9.09 2.52 11.84
N SER A 100 -9.38 1.28 12.21
CA SER A 100 -8.38 0.30 12.66
C SER A 100 -8.25 -0.77 11.59
N TRP A 101 -7.02 -1.21 11.35
CA TRP A 101 -6.76 -2.33 10.45
C TRP A 101 -6.68 -3.60 11.29
N ASN A 102 -7.63 -4.53 11.12
CA ASN A 102 -7.68 -5.79 11.86
C ASN A 102 -7.20 -6.95 10.99
N ILE A 103 -5.96 -6.84 10.50
CA ILE A 103 -5.31 -7.90 9.75
C ILE A 103 -4.93 -9.02 10.72
N GLU A 104 -5.39 -10.24 10.44
CA GLU A 104 -5.10 -11.44 11.23
C GLU A 104 -4.02 -12.29 10.54
N ASN A 105 -3.95 -12.24 9.21
CA ASN A 105 -3.05 -13.04 8.40
C ASN A 105 -2.35 -12.16 7.36
N VAL A 106 -1.04 -12.36 7.22
CA VAL A 106 -0.23 -11.74 6.17
C VAL A 106 0.27 -12.84 5.25
N VAL A 107 -0.01 -12.69 3.97
CA VAL A 107 0.58 -13.47 2.89
C VAL A 107 1.61 -12.56 2.24
N ALA A 108 2.85 -12.98 2.32
CA ALA A 108 3.94 -12.39 1.58
C ALA A 108 4.62 -13.49 0.79
N ASP A 109 5.15 -13.17 -0.39
CA ASP A 109 6.10 -14.08 -1.01
C ASP A 109 7.28 -14.26 -0.05
N SER A 110 7.85 -15.46 -0.02
CA SER A 110 9.07 -15.69 0.75
C SER A 110 10.16 -14.84 0.11
N ALA A 111 10.51 -13.73 0.76
CA ALA A 111 11.67 -12.93 0.43
C ALA A 111 12.84 -13.88 0.16
N GLN A 112 13.38 -13.82 -1.07
CA GLN A 112 14.61 -14.54 -1.44
C GLN A 112 15.80 -13.97 -0.71
#